data_AF-A0A258BHK1-F1
#
_entry.id   AF-A0A258BHK1-F1
#
_cell.length_a   1.000
_cell.length_b   1.000
_cell.length_c   1.000
_cell.angle_alpha   90.00
_cell.angle_beta   90.00
_cell.angle_gamma   90.00
#
_symmetry.space_group_name_H-M   'P 1'
#
loop_
_entity.id
_entity.type
_entity.pdbx_description
1 polymer ?
#
loop_
_entity_poly.entity_id
_entity_poly.type
_entity_poly.pdbx_seq_one_letter_code
_entity_poly.pdbx_strand_id
1 'polypeptide(L)'
;MRILSGIQPTGNLHLGNYLGAIRNWVRMQDEMDADSECFFFLADMHSITVQEGREQRLANVRDMTAALVACGIDPDRSTLFNQARVPAHAELR
;
A
#
# COMPACT_ATOMS: atom_id res chain seq x y z
N MET A 1 -10.20 -14.97 7.07
CA MET A 1 -10.81 -13.89 6.24
C MET A 1 -9.72 -13.16 5.47
N ARG A 2 -9.97 -12.64 4.27
CA ARG A 2 -8.96 -11.90 3.49
C ARG A 2 -9.34 -10.43 3.35
N ILE A 3 -8.40 -9.54 3.66
CA ILE A 3 -8.55 -8.09 3.52
C ILE A 3 -7.59 -7.62 2.44
N LEU A 4 -8.07 -6.84 1.49
CA LEU A 4 -7.27 -6.18 0.46
C LEU A 4 -7.51 -4.68 0.54
N SER A 5 -6.45 -3.88 0.70
CA SER A 5 -6.53 -2.42 0.74
C SER A 5 -5.36 -1.77 0.02
N GLY A 6 -5.65 -0.74 -0.78
CA GLY A 6 -4.67 -0.07 -1.62
C GLY A 6 -4.53 1.41 -1.27
N ILE A 7 -3.31 1.93 -1.34
CA ILE A 7 -3.02 3.36 -1.22
C ILE A 7 -2.24 3.85 -2.44
N GLN A 8 -2.64 4.99 -2.99
CA GLN A 8 -1.94 5.59 -4.12
C GLN A 8 -0.66 6.31 -3.62
N PRO A 9 0.52 6.03 -4.21
CA PRO A 9 1.75 6.72 -3.87
C PRO A 9 1.78 8.11 -4.53
N THR A 10 1.22 9.13 -3.88
CA THR A 10 1.09 10.50 -4.44
C THR A 10 2.23 11.44 -4.08
N GLY A 11 3.20 11.02 -3.26
CA GLY A 11 4.36 11.83 -2.84
C GLY A 11 4.07 12.87 -1.75
N ASN A 12 2.83 13.02 -1.29
CA ASN A 12 2.45 13.92 -0.20
C ASN A 12 1.64 13.16 0.86
N LEU A 13 2.29 12.23 1.54
CA LEU A 13 1.68 11.54 2.67
C LEU A 13 1.42 12.56 3.78
N HIS A 14 0.16 12.67 4.21
CA HIS A 14 -0.25 13.62 5.24
C HIS A 14 -1.12 12.96 6.31
N LEU A 15 -1.43 13.72 7.37
CA LEU A 15 -2.19 13.24 8.53
C LEU A 15 -3.54 12.60 8.16
N GLY A 16 -4.20 13.11 7.12
CA GLY A 16 -5.43 12.50 6.59
C GLY A 16 -5.25 11.05 6.14
N ASN A 17 -4.14 10.70 5.46
CA ASN A 17 -3.87 9.31 5.08
C ASN A 17 -3.60 8.44 6.31
N TYR A 18 -2.84 8.98 7.27
CA TYR A 18 -2.50 8.26 8.49
C TYR A 18 -3.74 7.92 9.32
N LEU A 19 -4.56 8.92 9.63
CA LEU A 19 -5.76 8.75 10.45
C LEU A 19 -6.88 8.00 9.71
N GLY A 20 -6.98 8.18 8.40
CA GLY A 20 -8.03 7.59 7.57
C GLY A 20 -7.79 6.12 7.21
N ALA A 21 -6.54 5.74 6.93
CA ALA A 21 -6.20 4.41 6.44
C ALA A 21 -5.13 3.73 7.28
N ILE A 22 -3.92 4.30 7.38
CA ILE A 22 -2.73 3.60 7.88
C ILE A 22 -2.90 3.12 9.32
N ARG A 23 -3.41 3.98 10.22
CA ARG A 23 -3.67 3.60 11.62
C ARG A 23 -4.66 2.44 11.72
N ASN A 24 -5.66 2.41 10.84
CA ASN A 24 -6.64 1.33 10.81
C ASN A 24 -6.02 0.04 10.27
N TRP A 25 -5.14 0.13 9.26
CA TRP A 25 -4.42 -1.03 8.72
C TRP A 25 -3.53 -1.69 9.78
N VAL A 26 -2.78 -0.89 10.55
CA VAL A 26 -1.97 -1.38 11.69
C VAL A 26 -2.86 -2.10 12.70
N ARG A 27 -3.98 -1.50 13.08
CA ARG A 27 -4.94 -2.16 13.98
C ARG A 27 -5.51 -3.45 13.39
N MET A 28 -5.80 -3.48 12.10
CA MET A 28 -6.33 -4.68 11.42
C MET A 28 -5.33 -5.83 11.43
N GLN A 29 -4.05 -5.61 11.08
CA GLN A 29 -3.04 -6.67 11.22
C GLN A 29 -2.85 -7.11 12.68
N ASP A 30 -3.13 -6.23 13.64
CA ASP A 30 -3.01 -6.49 15.07
C ASP A 30 -4.12 -7.41 15.61
N GLU A 31 -5.34 -7.22 15.12
CA GLU A 31 -6.54 -7.91 15.58
C GLU A 31 -6.85 -9.20 14.79
N MET A 32 -6.05 -9.55 13.79
CA MET A 32 -6.33 -10.70 12.93
C MET A 32 -5.98 -12.04 13.58
N ASP A 33 -6.93 -12.97 13.48
CA ASP A 33 -6.72 -14.38 13.80
C ASP A 33 -5.74 -15.05 12.84
N ALA A 34 -5.11 -16.14 13.28
CA ALA A 34 -4.09 -16.87 12.52
C ALA A 34 -4.53 -17.36 11.11
N ASP A 35 -5.84 -17.53 10.89
CA ASP A 35 -6.42 -17.97 9.61
C ASP A 35 -6.87 -16.80 8.71
N SER A 36 -6.44 -15.58 9.01
CA SER A 36 -6.78 -14.39 8.24
C SER A 36 -5.54 -13.73 7.63
N GLU A 37 -5.70 -13.13 6.44
CA GLU A 37 -4.60 -12.54 5.68
C GLU A 37 -4.90 -11.08 5.30
N CYS A 38 -3.95 -10.17 5.59
CA CYS A 38 -4.00 -8.78 5.18
C CYS A 38 -3.09 -8.54 3.99
N PHE A 39 -3.63 -7.95 2.93
CA PHE A 39 -2.93 -7.54 1.73
C PHE A 39 -3.02 -6.03 1.58
N PHE A 40 -1.91 -5.34 1.80
CA PHE A 40 -1.78 -3.91 1.59
C PHE A 40 -0.93 -3.65 0.35
N PHE A 41 -1.35 -2.72 -0.50
CA PHE A 41 -0.60 -2.49 -1.74
C PHE A 41 -0.48 -1.03 -2.14
N LEU A 42 0.64 -0.75 -2.82
CA LEU A 42 0.88 0.52 -3.48
C LEU A 42 0.18 0.47 -4.84
N ALA A 43 -0.88 1.27 -4.97
CA ALA A 43 -1.74 1.34 -6.16
C ALA A 43 -1.08 2.20 -7.27
N ASP A 44 0.17 1.88 -7.63
CA ASP A 44 1.00 2.69 -8.51
C ASP A 44 0.55 2.67 -9.98
N MET A 45 -0.12 1.62 -10.45
CA MET A 45 -0.71 1.62 -11.80
C MET A 45 -1.82 2.68 -11.95
N HIS A 46 -2.57 2.96 -10.88
CA HIS A 46 -3.63 3.99 -10.89
C HIS A 46 -3.08 5.41 -11.01
N SER A 47 -1.81 5.60 -10.64
CA SER A 47 -1.14 6.89 -10.76
C SER A 47 -0.69 7.22 -12.18
N ILE A 48 -0.70 6.27 -13.14
CA ILE A 48 -0.15 6.45 -14.51
C ILE A 48 -0.90 7.54 -15.29
N THR A 49 -2.16 7.79 -14.94
CA THR A 49 -2.98 8.85 -15.53
C THR A 49 -2.56 10.26 -15.12
N VAL A 50 -1.74 10.39 -14.06
CA VAL A 50 -1.18 11.66 -13.60
C VAL A 50 0.12 11.96 -14.35
N GLN A 51 0.28 13.23 -14.76
CA GLN A 51 1.48 13.77 -15.40
C GLN A 51 2.62 13.89 -14.38
N GLU A 52 3.14 12.77 -13.91
CA GLU A 52 4.32 12.69 -13.07
C GLU A 52 5.44 11.91 -13.79
N GLY A 53 6.66 12.43 -13.69
CA GLY A 53 7.85 11.80 -14.26
C GLY A 53 8.12 10.43 -13.65
N ARG A 54 8.70 9.52 -14.45
CA ARG A 54 9.02 8.14 -14.01
C ARG A 54 9.84 8.12 -12.71
N GLU A 55 10.86 8.97 -12.62
CA GLU A 55 11.75 9.03 -11.45
C GLU A 55 10.98 9.44 -10.18
N GLN A 56 10.14 10.46 -10.30
CA GLN A 56 9.29 10.92 -9.19
C GLN A 56 8.34 9.81 -8.72
N ARG A 57 7.71 9.08 -9.64
CA ARG A 57 6.82 7.97 -9.30
C ARG A 57 7.55 6.87 -8.53
N LEU A 58 8.75 6.51 -8.98
CA LEU A 58 9.57 5.51 -8.30
C LEU A 58 10.00 5.99 -6.90
N ALA A 59 10.30 7.28 -6.75
CA ALA A 59 10.57 7.89 -5.44
C ALA A 59 9.32 7.82 -4.54
N ASN A 60 8.16 8.26 -5.04
CA ASN A 60 6.88 8.23 -4.31
C ASN A 60 6.52 6.82 -3.81
N VAL A 61 6.72 5.79 -4.63
CA VAL A 61 6.48 4.39 -4.26
C VAL A 61 7.39 3.99 -3.09
N ARG A 62 8.68 4.33 -3.17
CA ARG A 62 9.66 4.02 -2.11
C ARG A 62 9.35 4.77 -0.83
N ASP A 63 9.07 6.06 -0.92
CA ASP A 63 8.78 6.92 0.23
C ASP A 63 7.49 6.49 0.93
N MET A 64 6.44 6.18 0.16
CA MET A 64 5.20 5.64 0.71
C MET A 64 5.42 4.27 1.38
N THR A 65 6.19 3.38 0.75
CA THR A 65 6.52 2.07 1.34
C THR A 65 7.26 2.24 2.66
N ALA A 66 8.28 3.10 2.69
CA ALA A 66 9.04 3.40 3.90
C ALA A 66 8.15 3.98 5.00
N ALA A 67 7.24 4.89 4.65
CA ALA A 67 6.33 5.49 5.62
C ALA A 67 5.31 4.49 6.17
N LEU A 68 4.76 3.59 5.35
CA LEU A 68 3.85 2.53 5.81
C LEU A 68 4.54 1.63 6.85
N VAL A 69 5.76 1.18 6.55
CA VAL A 69 6.57 0.36 7.47
C VAL A 69 6.89 1.15 8.75
N ALA A 70 7.33 2.41 8.61
CA ALA A 70 7.64 3.27 9.76
C ALA A 70 6.41 3.55 10.66
N CYS A 71 5.21 3.57 10.09
CA CYS A 71 3.96 3.73 10.84
C CYS A 71 3.47 2.44 11.51
N GLY A 72 4.12 1.29 11.28
CA GLY A 72 3.83 0.03 11.98
C GLY A 72 3.23 -1.08 11.11
N ILE A 73 3.14 -0.91 9.79
CA ILE A 73 2.81 -2.04 8.91
C ILE A 73 3.98 -3.03 8.95
N ASP A 74 3.68 -4.25 9.36
CA ASP A 74 4.67 -5.31 9.55
C ASP A 74 4.60 -6.32 8.40
N PRO A 75 5.63 -6.41 7.54
CA PRO A 75 5.68 -7.38 6.44
C PRO A 75 5.67 -8.85 6.87
N ASP A 76 6.01 -9.15 8.13
CA ASP A 76 5.95 -10.52 8.66
C ASP A 76 4.52 -10.91 9.07
N ARG A 77 3.62 -9.93 9.19
CA ARG A 77 2.22 -10.12 9.61
C ARG A 77 1.21 -9.84 8.52
N SER A 78 1.60 -9.06 7.52
CA SER A 78 0.75 -8.68 6.40
C SER A 78 1.57 -8.63 5.11
N THR A 79 0.94 -8.92 3.98
CA THR A 79 1.60 -8.81 2.68
C THR A 79 1.55 -7.35 2.22
N LEU A 80 2.70 -6.68 2.18
CA LEU A 80 2.86 -5.37 1.57
C LEU A 80 3.51 -5.51 0.18
N PHE A 81 2.84 -5.09 -0.88
CA PHE A 81 3.36 -5.24 -2.25
C PHE A 81 3.10 -4.05 -3.18
N ASN A 82 3.84 -3.99 -4.28
CA ASN A 82 3.64 -2.98 -5.31
C ASN A 82 2.80 -3.53 -6.48
N GLN A 83 1.72 -2.84 -6.87
CA GLN A 83 0.79 -3.31 -7.90
C GLN A 83 1.49 -3.55 -9.25
N ALA A 84 2.32 -2.62 -9.72
CA ALA A 84 3.08 -2.76 -10.98
C ALA A 84 4.04 -3.95 -11.00
N ARG A 85 4.35 -4.55 -9.84
CA ARG A 85 5.22 -5.72 -9.73
C ARG A 85 4.46 -7.05 -9.77
N VAL A 86 3.13 -7.01 -9.86
CA VAL A 86 2.28 -8.20 -9.96
C VAL A 86 1.48 -8.14 -11.28
N PRO A 87 2.05 -8.63 -12.40
CA PRO A 87 1.46 -8.49 -13.74
C PRO A 87 0.02 -8.99 -13.85
N ALA A 88 -0.35 -10.00 -13.06
CA ALA A 88 -1.70 -10.53 -12.98
C ALA A 88 -2.79 -9.46 -12.74
N HIS A 89 -2.48 -8.33 -12.09
CA HIS A 89 -3.43 -7.22 -11.91
C HIS A 89 -3.86 -6.58 -13.23
N ALA A 90 -2.99 -6.56 -14.24
CA ALA A 90 -3.30 -6.03 -15.56
C ALA A 90 -3.87 -7.10 -16.52
N GLU A 91 -3.68 -8.38 -16.19
CA GLU A 91 -4.08 -9.52 -17.04
C GLU A 91 -5.44 -10.11 -16.67
N LEU A 92 -5.96 -9.80 -15.48
CA LEU A 92 -7.25 -10.28 -15.01
C LEU A 92 -8.36 -9.80 -15.96
N ARG A 93 -8.98 -10.75 -16.68
CA ARG A 93 -10.18 -10.55 -17.50
C ARG A 93 -11.44 -10.94 -16.74
#